data_AF-A0A953WMJ3-F1
#
_entry.id   AF-A0A953WMJ3-F1
#
_cell.length_a   1.000
_cell.length_b   1.000
_cell.length_c   1.000
_cell.angle_alpha   90.00
_cell.angle_beta   90.00
_cell.angle_gamma   90.00
#
_symmetry.space_group_name_H-M   'P 1'
#
loop_
_entity.id
_entity.type
_entity.pdbx_description
1 polymer ?
#
loop_
_entity_poly.entity_id
_entity_poly.type
_entity_poly.pdbx_seq_one_letter_code
_entity_poly.pdbx_strand_id
1 'polypeptide(L)'
;AGANDLGGSLMNESITRAAGAEHGTEWSPPFMERLIGSIGRTPKMRTTLYGDIAPDRRAAALANRPLLEVENDRAGKSARSKKLNACVVIDA
;
A
#
# COMPACT_ATOMS: atom_id res chain seq x y z
N ALA A 1 15.09 -6.42 -19.21
CA ALA A 1 14.62 -5.84 -17.93
C ALA A 1 15.67 -4.87 -17.40
N GLY A 2 15.29 -3.69 -16.89
CA GLY A 2 16.21 -2.63 -16.47
C GLY A 2 15.88 -1.93 -15.14
N ALA A 3 14.83 -2.39 -14.44
CA ALA A 3 14.47 -1.83 -13.13
C ALA A 3 15.57 -2.09 -12.09
N ASN A 4 15.84 -1.09 -11.25
CA ASN A 4 16.87 -1.12 -10.21
C ASN A 4 16.39 -0.54 -8.87
N ASP A 5 15.11 -0.18 -8.78
CA ASP A 5 14.51 0.44 -7.62
C ASP A 5 13.22 -0.28 -7.25
N LEU A 6 13.06 -0.52 -5.94
CA LEU A 6 11.87 -1.14 -5.35
C LEU A 6 11.35 -0.17 -4.31
N GLY A 7 10.13 0.31 -4.51
CA GLY A 7 9.46 1.25 -3.62
C GLY A 7 8.15 0.68 -3.08
N GLY A 8 7.65 1.31 -2.01
CA GLY A 8 6.42 0.91 -1.35
C GLY A 8 6.64 -0.27 -0.41
N SER A 9 7.00 0.02 0.84
CA SER A 9 6.66 -0.90 1.93
C SER A 9 5.14 -0.84 2.04
N LEU A 10 4.44 -1.76 1.36
CA LEU A 10 2.98 -1.83 1.44
C LEU A 10 2.59 -1.81 2.92
N MET A 11 1.78 -0.82 3.32
CA MET A 11 1.20 -0.74 4.66
C MET A 11 -0.22 -1.27 4.57
N ASN A 12 -0.77 -1.73 5.71
CA ASN A 12 -2.01 -2.50 5.78
C ASN A 12 -3.08 -1.93 4.84
N GLU A 13 -3.30 -2.60 3.72
CA GLU A 13 -4.21 -2.15 2.67
C GLU A 13 -5.65 -2.47 3.06
N SER A 14 -6.10 -1.96 4.20
CA SER A 14 -7.40 -2.28 4.79
C SER A 14 -8.54 -1.99 3.83
N ILE A 15 -8.43 -0.95 2.99
CA ILE A 15 -9.39 -0.62 1.93
C ILE A 15 -9.37 -1.68 0.81
N THR A 16 -8.19 -2.02 0.28
CA THR A 16 -8.04 -3.01 -0.81
C THR A 16 -8.51 -4.40 -0.36
N ARG A 17 -8.17 -4.79 0.88
CA ARG A 17 -8.60 -6.04 1.51
C ARG A 17 -10.10 -6.07 1.77
N ALA A 18 -10.68 -4.99 2.32
CA ALA A 18 -12.13 -4.88 2.53
C ALA A 18 -12.92 -4.90 1.21
N ALA A 19 -12.30 -4.47 0.09
CA ALA A 19 -12.87 -4.55 -1.25
C ALA A 19 -12.74 -5.93 -1.90
N GLY A 20 -12.17 -6.93 -1.21
CA GLY A 20 -12.12 -8.33 -1.66
C GLY A 20 -10.84 -8.74 -2.39
N ALA A 21 -9.79 -7.93 -2.38
CA ALA A 21 -8.50 -8.35 -2.91
C ALA A 21 -7.81 -9.36 -1.96
N GLU A 22 -7.36 -10.49 -2.50
CA GLU A 22 -6.57 -11.49 -1.76
C GLU A 22 -5.12 -11.04 -1.52
N HIS A 23 -4.67 -10.02 -2.25
CA HIS A 23 -3.31 -9.49 -2.21
C HIS A 23 -3.31 -8.07 -1.64
N GLY A 24 -2.35 -7.79 -0.75
CA GLY A 24 -2.23 -6.50 -0.04
C GLY A 24 -1.38 -6.63 1.23
N THR A 25 -0.33 -7.47 1.18
CA THR A 25 0.51 -7.81 2.33
C THR A 25 1.66 -6.85 2.46
N GLU A 26 2.12 -6.63 3.70
CA GLU A 26 3.30 -5.83 3.98
C GLU A 26 4.52 -6.29 3.19
N TRP A 27 5.24 -5.34 2.61
CA TRP A 27 6.62 -5.55 2.15
C TRP A 27 7.55 -4.88 3.15
N SER A 28 7.94 -5.62 4.18
CA SER A 28 8.85 -5.08 5.19
C SER A 28 10.25 -4.83 4.60
N PRO A 29 11.02 -3.85 5.12
CA PRO A 29 12.38 -3.60 4.65
C PRO A 29 13.28 -4.85 4.69
N PRO A 30 13.25 -5.70 5.74
CA PRO A 30 14.00 -6.96 5.73
C PRO A 30 13.53 -7.96 4.66
N PHE A 31 12.24 -8.00 4.35
CA PHE A 31 11.72 -8.85 3.28
C PHE A 31 12.22 -8.38 1.90
N MET A 32 12.21 -7.07 1.66
CA MET A 32 12.77 -6.48 0.44
C MET A 32 14.26 -6.79 0.29
N GLU A 33 15.07 -6.63 1.34
CA GLU A 33 16.50 -6.96 1.28
C GLU A 33 16.74 -8.43 0.91
N ARG A 34 15.97 -9.36 1.50
CA ARG A 34 16.06 -10.79 1.17
C ARG A 34 15.66 -11.09 -0.26
N LEU A 35 14.60 -10.48 -0.77
CA LEU A 35 14.16 -10.67 -2.15
C LEU A 35 15.18 -10.13 -3.16
N ILE A 36 15.73 -8.95 -2.90
CA ILE A 36 16.79 -8.38 -3.75
C ILE A 36 18.01 -9.30 -3.77
N GLY A 37 18.40 -9.83 -2.60
CA GLY A 37 19.48 -10.80 -2.48
C GLY A 37 19.20 -12.12 -3.20
N SER A 38 17.96 -12.63 -3.16
CA SER A 38 17.60 -13.90 -3.80
C SER A 38 17.69 -13.86 -5.33
N ILE A 39 17.61 -12.67 -5.94
CA ILE A 39 17.82 -12.45 -7.38
C ILE A 39 19.26 -12.01 -7.71
N GLY A 40 20.19 -12.15 -6.77
CA GLY A 40 21.62 -11.86 -6.99
C GLY A 40 21.99 -10.38 -7.05
N ARG A 41 21.17 -9.51 -6.45
CA ARG A 41 21.42 -8.06 -6.38
C ARG A 41 21.77 -7.62 -4.95
N THR A 42 22.45 -6.48 -4.85
CA THR A 42 22.77 -5.87 -3.56
C THR A 42 21.71 -4.82 -3.21
N PRO A 43 21.00 -4.96 -2.08
CA PRO A 43 20.03 -3.95 -1.66
C PRO A 43 20.71 -2.65 -1.26
N LYS A 44 20.16 -1.51 -1.70
CA LYS A 44 20.58 -0.17 -1.29
C LYS A 44 19.37 0.67 -0.91
N MET A 45 19.30 1.06 0.37
CA MET A 45 18.33 2.06 0.84
C MET A 45 18.82 3.46 0.47
N ARG A 46 17.92 4.31 -0.01
CA ARG A 46 18.28 5.59 -0.63
C ARG A 46 17.38 6.73 -0.15
N THR A 47 17.86 7.95 -0.33
CA THR A 47 17.04 9.16 -0.25
C THR A 47 16.25 9.36 -1.56
N THR A 48 15.35 10.36 -1.58
CA THR A 48 14.61 10.76 -2.78
C THR A 48 15.55 11.20 -3.91
N LEU A 49 16.72 11.73 -3.58
CA LEU A 49 17.78 12.11 -4.52
C LEU A 49 18.73 10.94 -4.87
N TYR A 50 18.35 9.70 -4.53
CA TYR A 50 19.14 8.47 -4.78
C TYR A 50 20.50 8.42 -4.08
N GLY A 51 20.72 9.31 -3.09
CA GLY A 51 21.91 9.33 -2.25
C GLY A 51 21.83 8.36 -1.07
N ASP A 52 22.91 8.28 -0.32
CA ASP A 52 22.99 7.44 0.87
C ASP A 52 22.05 7.93 1.97
N ILE A 53 21.59 6.99 2.79
CA ILE A 53 20.71 7.26 3.92
C ILE A 53 21.50 7.32 5.23
N ALA A 54 21.09 8.20 6.15
CA ALA A 54 21.66 8.25 7.48
C ALA A 54 21.52 6.89 8.21
N PRO A 55 22.55 6.40 8.94
CA PRO A 55 22.52 5.10 9.62
C PRO A 55 21.29 4.91 10.53
N ASP A 56 20.90 5.93 11.28
CA ASP A 56 19.75 5.88 12.19
C ASP A 56 18.42 5.64 11.44
N ARG A 57 18.29 6.19 10.23
CA ARG A 57 17.10 5.97 9.39
C ARG A 57 17.05 4.54 8.86
N ARG A 58 18.19 3.96 8.51
CA ARG A 58 18.28 2.54 8.14
C ARG A 58 17.94 1.65 9.32
N ALA A 59 18.49 1.93 10.50
CA ALA A 59 18.20 1.18 11.72
C ALA A 59 16.71 1.23 12.07
N ALA A 60 16.10 2.42 12.03
CA ALA A 60 14.66 2.59 12.26
C ALA A 60 13.80 1.80 11.26
N ALA A 61 14.19 1.76 9.98
CA ALA A 61 13.48 0.98 8.97
C ALA A 61 13.59 -0.53 9.20
N LEU A 62 14.74 -1.03 9.65
CA LEU A 62 14.94 -2.45 9.94
C LEU A 62 14.27 -2.90 11.25
N ALA A 63 14.04 -1.96 12.18
CA ALA A 63 13.29 -2.18 13.41
C ALA A 63 11.75 -2.13 13.18
N ASN A 64 11.27 -2.44 11.97
CA ASN A 64 9.85 -2.38 11.68
C ASN A 64 9.07 -3.41 12.53
N ARG A 65 7.90 -3.00 13.02
CA ARG A 65 6.97 -3.90 13.70
C ARG A 65 6.02 -4.49 12.66
N PRO A 66 5.61 -5.76 12.79
CA PRO A 66 4.59 -6.33 11.92
C PRO A 66 3.33 -5.47 11.94
N LEU A 67 2.66 -5.35 10.79
CA LEU A 67 1.34 -4.73 10.73
C LEU A 67 0.39 -5.41 11.71
N LEU A 68 -0.33 -4.60 12.48
CA LEU A 68 -1.45 -5.08 13.28
C LEU A 68 -2.66 -5.28 12.39
N GLU A 69 -3.46 -6.29 12.70
CA GLU A 69 -4.75 -6.50 12.04
C GLU A 69 -5.67 -5.30 12.33
N VAL A 70 -6.32 -4.80 11.29
CA VAL A 70 -7.26 -3.67 11.39
C VAL A 70 -8.66 -4.25 11.52
N GLU A 71 -9.31 -3.99 12.66
CA GLU A 71 -10.75 -4.20 12.81
C GLU A 71 -11.49 -3.07 12.08
N ASN A 72 -12.27 -3.42 11.06
CA ASN A 72 -13.07 -2.44 10.32
C ASN A 72 -14.49 -2.40 10.90
N ASP A 73 -14.90 -1.24 11.41
CA ASP A 73 -16.29 -1.01 11.83
C ASP A 73 -17.26 -1.11 10.63
N ARG A 74 -18.53 -1.45 10.90
CA ARG A 74 -19.55 -1.48 9.86
C ARG A 74 -19.73 -0.08 9.26
N ALA A 75 -19.80 0.00 7.94
CA ALA A 75 -20.14 1.23 7.24
C ALA A 75 -21.54 1.71 7.67
N GLY A 76 -21.61 2.78 8.45
CA GLY A 76 -22.86 3.31 9.02
C GLY A 76 -23.80 4.01 8.03
N LYS A 77 -23.45 4.06 6.74
CA LYS A 77 -24.23 4.74 5.71
C LYS A 77 -24.51 3.80 4.54
N SER A 78 -25.78 3.56 4.26
CA SER A 78 -26.23 2.85 3.06
C SER A 78 -26.17 3.79 1.85
N ALA A 79 -25.88 3.23 0.67
CA ALA A 79 -25.86 3.99 -0.57
C ALA A 79 -27.26 4.58 -0.86
N ARG A 80 -27.33 5.89 -1.13
CA ARG A 80 -28.57 6.52 -1.62
C ARG A 80 -28.81 6.11 -3.07
N SER A 81 -30.07 5.86 -3.41
CA SER A 81 -30.49 5.58 -4.79
C SER A 81 -30.05 6.72 -5.72
N LYS A 82 -29.32 6.37 -6.79
CA LYS A 82 -28.91 7.31 -7.87
C LYS A 82 -29.94 7.39 -9.01
N LYS A 83 -31.12 6.78 -8.85
CA LYS A 83 -32.18 6.89 -9.86
C LYS A 83 -32.63 8.35 -9.92
N LEU A 84 -32.34 9.02 -11.03
CA LEU A 84 -33.00 10.27 -11.39
C LEU A 84 -34.47 9.94 -11.62
N ASN A 85 -35.39 10.63 -10.91
CA ASN A 85 -36.80 10.52 -11.22
C ASN A 85 -36.99 10.88 -12.69
N ALA A 86 -37.71 10.02 -13.43
CA ALA A 86 -37.98 10.25 -14.84
C ALA A 86 -38.53 11.66 -15.04
N CYS A 87 -37.96 12.36 -16.01
CA CYS A 87 -38.33 13.69 -16.46
C CYS A 87 -39.86 13.82 -16.51
N VAL A 88 -40.41 14.74 -15.72
CA VAL A 88 -41.78 15.21 -15.93
C VAL A 88 -41.74 15.98 -17.25
N VAL A 89 -42.18 15.33 -18.32
CA VAL A 89 -42.47 16.01 -19.58
C VAL A 89 -43.68 16.89 -19.27
N ILE A 90 -43.44 18.18 -19.12
CA ILE A 90 -44.49 19.20 -19.12
C ILE A 90 -44.76 19.45 -20.59
N ASP A 91 -45.82 18.85 -21.12
CA ASP A 91 -46.32 19.15 -22.46
C ASP A 91 -46.71 20.64 -22.56
N ALA A 92 -46.44 21.20 -23.74
CA ALA A 92 -46.50 22.61 -24.10
C ALA A 92 -47.89 23.24 -24.07
#